data_AF-A0A3A8KDD3-F1
#
_entry.id   AF-A0A3A8KDD3-F1
#
_cell.length_a   1.000
_cell.length_b   1.000
_cell.length_c   1.000
_cell.angle_alpha   90.00
_cell.angle_beta   90.00
_cell.angle_gamma   90.00
#
_symmetry.space_group_name_H-M   'P 1'
#
loop_
_entity.id
_entity.type
_entity.pdbx_description
1 polymer ?
#
loop_
_entity_poly.entity_id
_entity_poly.type
_entity_poly.pdbx_seq_one_letter_code
_entity_poly.pdbx_strand_id
1 'polypeptide(L)'
;PGERATAFRAEDVGVRREAATGPERRAVRAGLAMLADWLADYEAWVARDVGLSWRRECLSARRKASPVAAEELSNAWRRMAVRVRATDAQVQHRTAPMLGA
;
A
#
# COMPACT_ATOMS: atom_id res chain seq x y z
N PRO A 1 18.65 20.26 -16.23
CA PRO A 1 18.89 19.16 -17.20
C PRO A 1 19.49 17.96 -16.44
N GLY A 2 18.67 17.09 -15.86
CA GLY A 2 18.02 16.02 -16.62
C GLY A 2 18.70 14.71 -16.26
N GLU A 3 18.72 14.38 -14.97
CA GLU A 3 19.08 13.04 -14.51
C GLU A 3 18.02 12.11 -15.13
N ARG A 4 18.41 11.38 -16.18
CA ARG A 4 17.53 10.39 -16.81
C ARG A 4 17.14 9.43 -15.70
N ALA A 5 15.88 9.50 -15.26
CA ALA A 5 15.31 8.49 -14.38
C ALA A 5 15.66 7.14 -14.99
N THR A 6 16.50 6.37 -14.29
CA THR A 6 16.90 5.04 -14.74
C THR A 6 15.61 4.24 -14.88
N ALA A 7 15.34 3.75 -16.09
CA ALA A 7 14.16 2.95 -16.36
C ALA A 7 14.11 1.80 -15.35
N PHE A 8 12.94 1.54 -14.78
CA PHE A 8 12.74 0.42 -13.86
C PHE A 8 13.22 -0.87 -14.52
N ARG A 9 14.09 -1.60 -13.83
CA ARG A 9 14.58 -2.91 -14.24
C ARG A 9 14.10 -3.96 -13.25
N ALA A 10 13.49 -5.03 -13.77
CA ALA A 10 12.92 -6.07 -12.92
C ALA A 10 14.01 -6.79 -12.10
N GLU A 11 15.23 -6.87 -12.65
CA GLU A 11 16.41 -7.39 -11.98
C GLU A 11 16.81 -6.61 -10.71
N ASP A 12 16.47 -5.32 -10.61
CA ASP A 12 16.81 -4.47 -9.46
C ASP A 12 15.90 -4.75 -8.24
N VAL A 13 14.77 -5.44 -8.43
CA VAL A 13 13.85 -5.81 -7.33
C VAL A 13 14.45 -6.88 -6.43
N GLY A 14 15.43 -7.64 -6.93
CA GLY A 14 16.08 -8.72 -6.21
C GLY A 14 15.18 -9.94 -5.97
N VAL A 15 15.72 -10.93 -5.26
CA VAL A 15 14.99 -12.16 -4.93
C VAL A 15 14.02 -11.90 -3.78
N ARG A 16 12.81 -12.48 -3.86
CA ARG A 16 11.84 -12.43 -2.77
C ARG A 16 12.46 -12.99 -1.49
N ARG A 17 12.44 -12.18 -0.43
CA ARG A 17 12.91 -12.54 0.92
C ARG A 17 11.88 -12.15 1.96
N GLU A 18 11.74 -12.97 2.99
CA GLU A 18 10.95 -12.63 4.17
C GLU A 18 11.75 -11.76 5.16
N ALA A 19 11.05 -10.83 5.82
CA ALA A 19 11.64 -10.00 6.87
C ALA A 19 11.91 -10.83 8.13
N ALA A 20 13.19 -11.10 8.38
CA ALA A 20 13.65 -11.98 9.45
C ALA A 20 13.70 -11.26 10.80
N THR A 21 13.96 -9.94 10.81
CA THR A 21 14.14 -9.18 12.05
C THR A 21 12.95 -8.26 12.38
N GLY A 22 12.86 -7.85 13.66
CA GLY A 22 11.87 -6.86 14.09
C GLY A 22 11.96 -5.52 13.32
N PRO A 23 13.14 -4.91 13.20
CA PRO A 23 13.35 -3.71 12.38
C PRO A 23 12.94 -3.87 10.92
N GLU A 24 13.30 -4.98 10.28
CA GLU A 24 12.91 -5.27 8.90
C GLU A 24 11.39 -5.34 8.74
N ARG A 25 10.70 -6.04 9.66
CA ARG A 25 9.24 -6.13 9.65
C ARG A 25 8.57 -4.76 9.82
N ARG A 26 9.16 -3.86 10.62
CA ARG A 26 8.68 -2.47 10.74
C ARG A 26 8.87 -1.69 9.43
N ALA A 27 10.04 -1.78 8.81
CA ALA A 27 10.32 -1.13 7.54
C ALA A 27 9.36 -1.60 6.42
N VAL A 28 9.09 -2.91 6.36
CA VAL A 28 8.11 -3.48 5.41
C VAL A 28 6.71 -2.93 5.67
N ARG A 29 6.25 -2.85 6.92
CA ARG A 29 4.94 -2.26 7.25
C ARG A 29 4.87 -0.78 6.89
N ALA A 30 5.93 -0.01 7.15
CA ALA A 30 5.99 1.40 6.76
C ALA A 30 5.88 1.56 5.24
N GLY A 31 6.64 0.76 4.47
CA GLY A 31 6.55 0.74 3.01
C GLY A 31 5.17 0.32 2.48
N LEU A 32 4.54 -0.68 3.09
CA LEU A 32 3.19 -1.10 2.74
C LEU A 32 2.14 -0.01 3.00
N ALA A 33 2.26 0.72 4.11
CA ALA A 33 1.37 1.84 4.41
C ALA A 33 1.55 2.99 3.40
N MET A 34 2.79 3.31 3.04
CA MET A 34 3.09 4.31 2.00
C MET A 34 2.54 3.90 0.63
N LEU A 35 2.74 2.65 0.23
CA LEU A 35 2.21 2.13 -1.04
C LEU A 35 0.68 2.18 -1.06
N ALA A 36 0.03 1.81 0.06
CA ALA A 36 -1.42 1.88 0.16
C ALA A 36 -1.94 3.33 0.04
N ASP A 37 -1.26 4.32 0.64
CA ASP A 37 -1.66 5.72 0.46
C ASP A 37 -1.45 6.18 -0.99
N TRP A 38 -0.33 5.83 -1.62
CA TRP A 38 -0.10 6.15 -3.03
C TRP A 38 -1.19 5.55 -3.93
N LEU A 39 -1.58 4.29 -3.68
CA LEU A 39 -2.69 3.65 -4.40
C LEU A 39 -4.03 4.34 -4.13
N ALA A 40 -4.27 4.83 -2.91
CA ALA A 40 -5.47 5.59 -2.60
C ALA A 40 -5.54 6.89 -3.39
N ASP A 41 -4.42 7.62 -3.47
CA ASP A 41 -4.31 8.88 -4.21
C ASP A 41 -4.42 8.64 -5.72
N TYR A 42 -3.83 7.55 -6.23
CA TYR A 42 -3.99 7.12 -7.62
C TYR A 42 -5.46 6.85 -7.96
N GLU A 43 -6.19 6.09 -7.14
CA GLU A 43 -7.61 5.80 -7.42
C GLU A 43 -8.49 7.04 -7.27
N ALA A 44 -8.14 7.98 -6.37
CA ALA A 44 -8.82 9.27 -6.27
C ALA A 44 -8.59 10.13 -7.52
N TRP A 45 -7.35 10.15 -8.03
CA TRP A 45 -7.01 10.79 -9.29
C TRP A 45 -7.76 10.15 -10.46
N VAL A 46 -7.81 8.82 -10.56
CA VAL A 46 -8.59 8.11 -11.58
C VAL A 46 -10.06 8.53 -11.52
N ALA A 47 -10.68 8.51 -10.33
CA ALA A 47 -12.08 8.85 -10.19
C ALA A 47 -12.38 10.30 -10.61
N ARG A 48 -11.46 11.24 -10.33
CA ARG A 48 -11.61 12.66 -10.65
C ARG A 48 -11.33 12.99 -12.11
N ASP A 49 -10.20 12.49 -12.65
CA ASP A 49 -9.61 13.00 -13.89
C ASP A 49 -9.78 12.01 -15.07
N VAL A 50 -9.93 10.71 -14.81
CA VAL A 50 -10.12 9.67 -15.85
C VAL A 50 -11.58 9.24 -15.93
N GLY A 51 -12.25 9.15 -14.79
CA GLY A 51 -13.66 8.79 -14.65
C GLY A 51 -13.91 7.36 -14.16
N LEU A 52 -15.02 7.19 -13.43
CA LEU A 52 -15.41 5.91 -12.84
C LEU A 52 -15.83 4.85 -13.87
N SER A 53 -16.33 5.25 -15.05
CA SER A 53 -16.70 4.31 -16.12
C SER A 53 -15.51 3.47 -16.57
N TRP A 54 -14.39 4.14 -16.88
CA TRP A 54 -13.13 3.47 -17.23
C TRP A 54 -12.69 2.48 -16.15
N ARG A 55 -12.80 2.88 -14.87
CA ARG A 55 -12.40 2.00 -13.77
C ARG A 55 -13.31 0.79 -13.66
N ARG A 56 -14.63 0.95 -13.81
CA ARG A 56 -15.59 -0.16 -13.79
C ARG A 56 -15.33 -1.15 -14.92
N GLU A 57 -15.00 -0.67 -16.13
CA GLU A 57 -14.57 -1.52 -17.25
C GLU A 57 -13.28 -2.28 -16.93
N CYS A 58 -12.29 -1.62 -16.33
CA CYS A 58 -11.06 -2.30 -15.89
C CYS A 58 -11.34 -3.40 -14.86
N LEU A 59 -12.31 -3.19 -13.95
CA LEU A 59 -12.68 -4.19 -12.95
C LEU A 59 -13.47 -5.34 -13.56
N SER A 60 -14.35 -5.09 -14.55
CA SER A 60 -15.14 -6.14 -15.21
C SER A 60 -14.30 -7.03 -16.11
N ALA A 61 -13.21 -6.50 -16.69
CA ALA A 61 -12.26 -7.27 -17.50
C ALA A 61 -11.38 -8.23 -16.67
N ARG A 62 -11.38 -8.13 -15.33
CA ARG A 62 -10.57 -9.02 -14.48
C ARG A 62 -11.15 -10.42 -14.42
N ARG A 63 -10.27 -11.44 -14.49
CA ARG A 63 -10.63 -12.85 -14.27
C ARG A 63 -11.34 -13.09 -12.92
N LYS A 64 -11.03 -12.30 -11.89
CA LYS A 64 -11.65 -12.37 -10.57
C LYS A 64 -12.33 -11.04 -10.26
N ALA A 65 -13.61 -11.11 -9.89
CA ALA A 65 -14.37 -9.95 -9.47
C ALA A 65 -13.66 -9.23 -8.32
N SER A 66 -13.61 -7.90 -8.43
CA SER A 66 -13.10 -7.06 -7.34
C SER A 66 -14.07 -7.11 -6.17
N PRO A 67 -13.60 -7.33 -4.93
CA PRO A 67 -14.44 -7.25 -3.73
C PRO A 67 -14.79 -5.80 -3.36
N VAL A 68 -14.19 -4.82 -4.02
CA VAL A 68 -14.40 -3.38 -3.77
C VAL A 68 -14.90 -2.74 -5.06
N ALA A 69 -16.02 -2.02 -4.94
CA ALA A 69 -16.60 -1.25 -6.03
C ALA A 69 -15.66 -0.09 -6.43
N ALA A 70 -15.77 0.38 -7.68
CA ALA A 70 -14.82 1.36 -8.24
C ALA A 70 -14.76 2.66 -7.42
N GLU A 71 -15.90 3.09 -6.90
CA GLU A 71 -16.12 4.30 -6.10
C GLU A 71 -15.40 4.21 -4.74
N GLU A 72 -15.28 2.99 -4.21
CA GLU A 72 -14.76 2.73 -2.86
C GLU A 72 -13.27 2.40 -2.85
N LEU A 73 -12.61 2.28 -4.01
CA LEU A 73 -11.22 1.84 -4.09
C LEU A 73 -10.26 2.75 -3.34
N SER A 74 -10.37 4.08 -3.52
CA SER A 74 -9.52 5.03 -2.81
C SER A 74 -9.67 4.88 -1.29
N ASN A 75 -10.91 4.84 -0.82
CA ASN A 75 -11.21 4.68 0.62
C ASN A 75 -10.73 3.33 1.16
N ALA A 76 -10.88 2.25 0.39
CA ALA A 76 -10.41 0.92 0.79
C ALA A 76 -8.89 0.89 0.96
N TRP A 77 -8.14 1.57 0.10
CA TRP A 77 -6.69 1.71 0.23
C TRP A 77 -6.30 2.56 1.44
N ARG A 78 -6.97 3.70 1.69
CA ARG A 78 -6.74 4.49 2.92
C ARG A 78 -6.98 3.66 4.19
N ARG A 79 -8.07 2.91 4.24
CA ARG A 79 -8.37 1.98 5.36
C ARG A 79 -7.28 0.91 5.52
N MET A 80 -6.69 0.44 4.43
CA MET A 80 -5.56 -0.49 4.51
C MET A 80 -4.33 0.18 5.14
N ALA A 81 -3.96 1.37 4.69
CA ALA A 81 -2.82 2.12 5.22
C ALA A 81 -2.96 2.35 6.74
N VAL A 82 -4.16 2.75 7.19
CA VAL A 82 -4.48 2.90 8.62
C VAL A 82 -4.30 1.59 9.39
N ARG A 83 -4.83 0.46 8.89
CA ARG A 83 -4.69 -0.84 9.56
C ARG A 83 -3.24 -1.32 9.67
N VAL A 84 -2.44 -1.08 8.64
CA VAL A 84 -1.01 -1.45 8.64
C VAL A 84 -0.25 -0.63 9.70
N ARG A 85 -0.51 0.68 9.78
CA ARG A 85 0.07 1.56 10.81
C ARG A 85 -0.34 1.15 12.22
N ALA A 86 -1.62 0.84 12.42
CA ALA A 86 -2.14 0.39 13.72
C ALA A 86 -1.47 -0.92 14.18
N THR A 87 -1.21 -1.84 13.25
CA THR A 87 -0.47 -3.07 13.54
C THR A 87 0.94 -2.77 14.02
N ASP A 88 1.63 -1.79 13.42
CA ASP A 88 2.96 -1.38 13.88
C ASP A 88 2.93 -0.77 15.30
N ALA A 89 1.99 0.14 15.55
CA ALA A 89 1.82 0.77 16.87
C ALA A 89 1.51 -0.26 17.97
N GLN A 90 0.62 -1.22 17.72
CA GLN A 90 0.30 -2.29 18.67
C GLN A 90 1.51 -3.18 18.99
N VAL A 91 2.35 -3.49 17.98
CA VAL A 91 3.59 -4.25 18.19
C VAL A 91 4.55 -3.46 19.07
N GLN A 92 4.73 -2.16 18.81
CA GLN A 92 5.59 -1.31 19.62
C GLN A 92 5.13 -1.27 21.08
N HIS A 93 3.83 -1.09 21.34
CA HIS A 93 3.27 -1.11 22.70
C HIS A 93 3.50 -2.43 23.44
N ARG A 94 3.38 -3.59 22.76
CA ARG A 94 3.64 -4.90 23.39
C ARG A 94 5.12 -5.15 23.69
N THR A 95 6.02 -4.53 22.94
CA THR A 95 7.48 -4.68 23.12
C THR A 95 8.10 -3.64 24.04
N ALA A 96 7.37 -2.58 24.41
CA ALA A 96 7.83 -1.65 25.42
C ALA A 96 7.92 -2.37 26.78
N PRO A 97 9.04 -2.30 27.50
CA PRO A 97 9.11 -2.83 28.86
C PRO A 97 8.02 -2.15 29.70
N MET A 98 7.29 -2.94 30.50
CA MET A 98 6.36 -2.43 31.52
C MET A 98 7.16 -1.71 32.62
N LEU A 99 7.70 -0.54 32.31
CA LEU A 99 8.22 0.40 33.28
C LEU A 99 7.03 1.16 33.86
N GLY A 100 6.43 0.60 34.90
CA GLY A 100 5.52 1.33 35.79
C GLY A 100 4.29 0.56 36.23
N ALA A 101 4.38 -0.15 37.35
CA ALA A 101 3.53 0.01 38.53
C ALA A 101 4.15 -0.76 39.70
#